data_AF-A0AAN0M275-F1
#
_entry.id   AF-A0AAN0M275-F1
#
_cell.length_a   1.000
_cell.length_b   1.000
_cell.length_c   1.000
_cell.angle_alpha   90.00
_cell.angle_beta   90.00
_cell.angle_gamma   90.00
#
_symmetry.space_group_name_H-M   'P 1'
#
loop_
_entity.id
_entity.type
_entity.pdbx_description
1 polymer ?
#
loop_
_entity_poly.entity_id
_entity_poly.type
_entity_poly.pdbx_seq_one_letter_code
_entity_poly.pdbx_strand_id
1 'polypeptide(L)'
;MTPRQQFIQTPIAHIKYPFDRNAIRAEFENHLDELTETFTDLGMSLEDAELEAVHQMGNPEDIGKQLNAVHNPIIAWLYFGLKIVLVISVVYILIAIYPSLSRSVDIARAPKPSLTTALENENPTFIHRSRGQ
;
A
#
# COMPACT_ATOMS: atom_id res chain seq x y z
N MET A 1 -12.47 -24.05 -31.24
CA MET A 1 -12.57 -23.16 -30.05
C MET A 1 -14.02 -22.74 -29.98
N THR A 2 -14.71 -22.98 -28.86
CA THR A 2 -16.14 -22.64 -28.74
C THR A 2 -16.32 -21.12 -28.56
N PRO A 3 -17.50 -20.53 -28.90
CA PRO A 3 -17.79 -19.12 -28.65
C PRO A 3 -17.53 -18.72 -27.19
N ARG A 4 -17.97 -19.58 -26.25
CA ARG A 4 -17.70 -19.46 -24.80
C ARG A 4 -16.21 -19.34 -24.49
N GLN A 5 -15.38 -20.25 -25.01
CA GLN A 5 -13.94 -20.25 -24.77
C GLN A 5 -13.24 -19.02 -25.36
N GLN A 6 -13.68 -18.57 -26.54
CA GLN A 6 -13.16 -17.36 -27.17
C GLN A 6 -13.51 -16.12 -26.34
N PHE A 7 -14.76 -16.03 -25.88
CA PHE A 7 -15.21 -14.95 -25.01
C PHE A 7 -14.38 -14.85 -23.72
N ILE A 8 -14.06 -15.97 -23.06
CA ILE A 8 -13.30 -15.96 -21.80
C ILE A 8 -11.82 -15.58 -22.02
N GLN A 9 -11.21 -16.05 -23.11
CA GLN A 9 -9.77 -15.84 -23.33
C GLN A 9 -9.41 -14.41 -23.71
N THR A 10 -10.25 -13.74 -24.50
CA THR A 10 -10.02 -12.36 -24.94
C THR A 10 -9.85 -11.35 -23.78
N PRO A 11 -10.76 -11.25 -22.80
CA PRO A 11 -10.61 -10.32 -21.68
C PRO A 11 -9.46 -10.72 -20.77
N ILE A 12 -9.20 -12.02 -20.58
CA ILE A 12 -8.07 -12.50 -19.76
C ILE A 12 -6.72 -12.08 -20.38
N ALA A 13 -6.60 -12.09 -21.70
CA ALA A 13 -5.38 -11.67 -22.39
C ALA A 13 -5.03 -10.20 -22.13
N HIS A 14 -6.02 -9.36 -21.85
CA HIS A 14 -5.81 -7.95 -21.52
C HIS A 14 -5.28 -7.73 -20.10
N ILE A 15 -5.48 -8.68 -19.17
CA ILE A 15 -5.13 -8.55 -17.76
C ILE A 15 -3.63 -8.77 -17.59
N LYS A 16 -2.89 -7.73 -17.21
CA LYS A 16 -1.43 -7.82 -17.03
C LYS A 16 -1.02 -8.56 -15.76
N TYR A 17 -1.84 -8.54 -14.71
CA TYR A 17 -1.51 -9.17 -13.44
C TYR A 17 -1.94 -10.65 -13.42
N PRO A 18 -1.00 -11.61 -13.33
CA PRO A 18 -1.31 -13.02 -13.56
C PRO A 18 -2.13 -13.67 -12.43
N PHE A 19 -2.04 -13.15 -11.21
CA PHE A 19 -2.76 -13.72 -10.06
C PHE A 19 -4.28 -13.50 -10.16
N ASP A 20 -4.70 -12.39 -10.76
CA ASP A 20 -6.13 -12.09 -10.93
C ASP A 20 -6.75 -12.88 -12.10
N ARG A 21 -5.92 -13.35 -13.05
CA ARG A 21 -6.40 -14.07 -14.24
C ARG A 21 -7.21 -15.31 -13.89
N ASN A 22 -6.82 -16.05 -12.86
CA ASN A 22 -7.50 -17.29 -12.47
C ASN A 22 -8.84 -17.00 -11.78
N ALA A 23 -8.86 -16.01 -10.88
CA ALA A 23 -10.10 -15.61 -10.20
C ALA A 23 -11.12 -15.05 -11.20
N ILE A 24 -10.66 -14.16 -12.09
CA ILE A 24 -11.50 -13.56 -13.13
C ILE A 24 -12.02 -14.61 -14.13
N ARG A 25 -11.19 -15.59 -14.48
CA ARG A 25 -11.62 -16.72 -15.31
C ARG A 25 -12.77 -17.48 -14.66
N ALA A 26 -12.60 -17.86 -13.39
CA ALA A 26 -13.62 -18.62 -12.67
C ALA A 26 -14.94 -17.84 -12.58
N GLU A 27 -14.88 -16.53 -12.38
CA GLU A 27 -16.07 -15.67 -12.39
C GLU A 27 -16.77 -15.67 -13.76
N PHE A 28 -16.01 -15.52 -14.86
CA PHE A 28 -16.59 -15.59 -16.21
C PHE A 28 -17.19 -16.96 -16.53
N GLU A 29 -16.52 -18.05 -16.11
CA GLU A 29 -17.02 -19.40 -16.31
C GLU A 29 -18.34 -19.60 -15.56
N ASN A 30 -18.38 -19.23 -14.27
CA ASN A 30 -19.55 -19.34 -13.42
C ASN A 30 -20.71 -18.47 -13.91
N HIS A 31 -20.45 -17.22 -14.30
CA HIS A 31 -21.50 -16.33 -14.78
C HIS A 31 -22.08 -16.79 -16.12
N LEU A 32 -21.25 -17.32 -17.03
CA LEU A 32 -21.75 -17.92 -18.26
C LEU A 32 -22.57 -19.18 -18.00
N ASP A 33 -22.20 -20.00 -17.02
CA ASP A 33 -22.97 -21.18 -16.63
C ASP A 33 -24.34 -20.77 -16.06
N GLU A 34 -24.39 -19.77 -15.18
CA GLU A 34 -25.65 -19.22 -14.63
C GLU A 34 -26.58 -18.67 -15.72
N LEU A 35 -26.02 -17.94 -16.69
CA LEU A 35 -26.80 -17.42 -17.82
C LEU A 35 -27.30 -18.53 -18.74
N THR A 36 -26.45 -19.53 -19.00
CA THR A 36 -26.81 -20.68 -19.83
C THR A 36 -27.92 -21.50 -19.18
N GLU A 37 -27.85 -21.72 -17.87
CA GLU A 37 -28.92 -22.36 -17.09
C GLU A 37 -30.22 -21.56 -17.18
N THR A 38 -30.14 -20.24 -16.99
CA THR A 38 -31.30 -19.34 -17.11
C THR A 38 -31.98 -19.46 -18.48
N PHE A 39 -31.23 -19.44 -19.58
CA PHE A 39 -31.80 -19.55 -20.93
C PHE A 39 -32.30 -20.96 -21.24
N THR A 40 -31.66 -22.00 -20.70
CA THR A 40 -32.13 -23.38 -20.81
C THR A 40 -33.45 -23.57 -20.08
N ASP A 41 -33.62 -22.98 -18.89
CA ASP A 41 -34.88 -22.98 -18.12
C ASP A 41 -36.00 -22.22 -18.85
N LEU A 42 -35.66 -21.23 -19.67
CA LEU A 42 -36.58 -20.55 -20.58
C LEU A 42 -36.95 -21.37 -21.83
N GLY A 43 -36.40 -22.58 -21.97
CA GLY A 43 -36.73 -23.55 -23.02
C GLY A 43 -35.81 -23.51 -24.24
N MET A 44 -34.69 -22.79 -24.19
CA MET A 44 -33.68 -22.84 -25.26
C MET A 44 -32.91 -24.17 -25.25
N SER A 45 -32.37 -24.56 -26.41
CA SER A 45 -31.39 -25.64 -26.45
C SER A 45 -30.10 -25.21 -25.74
N LEU A 46 -29.31 -26.16 -25.23
CA LEU A 46 -28.05 -25.82 -24.55
C LEU A 46 -27.11 -24.99 -25.44
N GLU A 47 -27.06 -25.30 -26.75
CA GLU A 47 -26.18 -24.62 -27.70
C GLU A 47 -26.65 -23.18 -27.98
N ASP A 48 -27.96 -22.97 -28.12
CA ASP A 48 -28.54 -21.63 -28.29
C ASP A 48 -28.43 -20.81 -26.99
N ALA A 49 -28.62 -21.47 -25.83
CA ALA A 49 -28.48 -20.86 -24.52
C ALA A 49 -27.05 -20.37 -24.25
N GLU A 50 -26.03 -21.16 -24.61
CA GLU A 50 -24.62 -20.75 -24.50
C GLU A 50 -24.31 -19.56 -25.43
N LEU A 51 -24.84 -19.57 -26.65
CA LEU A 51 -24.67 -18.46 -27.60
C LEU A 51 -25.32 -17.18 -27.08
N GLU A 52 -26.54 -17.26 -26.56
CA GLU A 52 -27.25 -16.11 -26.00
C GLU A 52 -26.59 -15.63 -24.71
N ALA A 53 -26.06 -16.53 -23.87
CA ALA A 53 -25.28 -16.17 -22.69
C ALA A 53 -24.03 -15.35 -23.09
N VAL A 54 -23.26 -15.80 -24.08
CA VAL A 54 -22.11 -15.04 -24.59
C VAL A 54 -22.53 -13.71 -25.22
N HIS A 55 -23.65 -13.70 -25.95
CA HIS A 55 -24.18 -12.48 -26.54
C HIS A 55 -24.58 -11.44 -25.48
N GLN A 56 -25.24 -11.89 -24.40
CA GLN A 56 -25.65 -11.04 -23.28
C GLN A 56 -24.45 -10.46 -22.52
N MET A 57 -23.34 -11.20 -22.43
CA MET A 57 -22.10 -10.71 -21.82
C MET A 57 -21.48 -9.54 -22.59
N GLY A 58 -21.76 -9.40 -23.90
CA GLY A 58 -21.30 -8.28 -24.72
C GLY A 58 -19.87 -8.42 -25.24
N ASN A 59 -19.19 -7.30 -25.46
CA ASN A 59 -17.88 -7.29 -26.15
C ASN A 59 -16.71 -7.64 -25.20
N PRO A 60 -16.02 -8.78 -25.40
CA PRO A 60 -14.93 -9.20 -24.54
C PRO A 60 -13.70 -8.26 -24.58
N GLU A 61 -13.47 -7.55 -25.68
CA GLU A 61 -12.36 -6.58 -25.82
C GLU A 61 -12.51 -5.41 -24.86
N ASP A 62 -13.73 -4.85 -24.79
CA ASP A 62 -14.02 -3.68 -23.96
C ASP A 62 -14.03 -4.06 -22.48
N ILE A 63 -14.54 -5.25 -22.15
CA ILE A 63 -14.48 -5.81 -20.81
C ILE A 63 -13.02 -5.98 -20.37
N GLY A 64 -12.18 -6.59 -21.21
CA GLY A 64 -10.76 -6.80 -20.92
C GLY A 64 -10.00 -5.51 -20.62
N LYS A 65 -10.22 -4.46 -21.42
CA LYS A 65 -9.60 -3.14 -21.22
C LYS A 65 -10.04 -2.49 -19.91
N GLN A 66 -11.33 -2.52 -19.60
CA GLN A 66 -11.88 -1.96 -18.36
C GLN A 66 -11.36 -2.72 -17.13
N LEU A 67 -11.35 -4.05 -17.20
CA LEU A 67 -10.89 -4.89 -16.10
C LEU A 67 -9.41 -4.68 -15.82
N ASN A 68 -8.58 -4.58 -16.87
CA ASN A 68 -7.16 -4.26 -16.73
C ASN A 68 -6.91 -2.84 -16.19
N ALA A 69 -7.80 -1.88 -16.46
CA ALA A 69 -7.68 -0.53 -15.90
C ALA A 69 -7.86 -0.53 -14.37
N VAL A 70 -8.83 -1.30 -13.86
CA VAL A 70 -9.09 -1.43 -12.42
C VAL A 70 -8.06 -2.35 -11.73
N HIS A 71 -7.64 -3.43 -12.39
CA HIS A 71 -6.61 -4.36 -11.90
C HIS A 71 -5.19 -3.94 -12.32
N ASN A 72 -4.94 -2.65 -12.51
CA ASN A 72 -3.64 -2.17 -12.96
C ASN A 72 -2.61 -2.30 -11.82
N PRO A 73 -1.57 -3.15 -11.97
CA PRO A 73 -0.57 -3.34 -10.91
C PRO A 73 0.14 -2.04 -10.54
N ILE A 74 0.26 -1.06 -11.46
CA ILE A 74 0.93 0.22 -11.20
C ILE A 74 0.31 0.96 -10.01
N ILE A 75 -1.02 0.93 -9.86
CA ILE A 75 -1.71 1.59 -8.75
C ILE A 75 -1.36 0.91 -7.43
N ALA A 76 -1.31 -0.42 -7.41
CA ALA A 76 -0.91 -1.20 -6.24
C ALA A 76 0.55 -0.92 -5.85
N TRP A 77 1.48 -0.90 -6.82
CA TRP A 77 2.89 -0.56 -6.58
C TRP A 77 3.08 0.87 -6.09
N LEU A 78 2.33 1.84 -6.63
CA LEU A 78 2.36 3.24 -6.17
C LEU A 78 1.89 3.36 -4.72
N TYR A 79 0.77 2.73 -4.37
CA TYR A 79 0.25 2.72 -3.00
C TYR A 79 1.23 2.09 -2.02
N PHE A 80 1.83 0.95 -2.38
CA PHE A 80 2.84 0.28 -1.58
C PHE A 80 4.11 1.14 -1.42
N GLY A 81 4.57 1.77 -2.49
CA GLY A 81 5.69 2.71 -2.47
C GLY A 81 5.45 3.89 -1.53
N LEU A 82 4.25 4.48 -1.56
CA LEU A 82 3.88 5.58 -0.66
C LEU A 82 3.91 5.16 0.81
N LYS A 83 3.44 3.94 1.12
CA LYS A 83 3.54 3.38 2.48
C LYS A 83 4.98 3.23 2.95
N ILE A 84 5.88 2.74 2.10
CA ILE A 84 7.30 2.61 2.42
C ILE A 84 7.91 3.99 2.71
N VAL A 85 7.66 4.97 1.83
CA VAL A 85 8.17 6.34 2.00
C VAL A 85 7.68 6.96 3.32
N LEU A 86 6.40 6.74 3.68
CA LEU A 86 5.84 7.20 4.94
C LEU A 86 6.53 6.57 6.15
N VAL A 87 6.77 5.26 6.13
CA VAL A 87 7.47 4.59 7.24
C VAL A 87 8.91 5.10 7.37
N ILE A 88 9.63 5.25 6.25
CA ILE A 88 10.99 5.78 6.24
C ILE A 88 11.03 7.21 6.78
N SER A 89 10.07 8.06 6.40
CA SER A 89 10.04 9.45 6.86
C SER A 89 9.80 9.55 8.36
N VAL A 90 8.90 8.72 8.92
CA VAL A 90 8.67 8.66 10.38
C VAL A 90 9.95 8.21 11.09
N VAL A 91 10.60 7.13 10.64
CA VAL A 91 11.84 6.64 11.25
C VAL A 91 12.95 7.70 11.18
N TYR A 92 13.10 8.38 10.04
CA TYR A 92 14.08 9.45 9.87
C TYR A 92 13.83 10.61 10.86
N ILE A 93 12.58 11.05 11.01
CA ILE A 93 12.21 12.10 11.96
C ILE A 93 12.54 11.69 13.39
N LEU A 94 12.24 10.44 13.79
CA LEU A 94 12.56 9.94 15.12
C LEU A 94 14.07 9.96 15.40
N ILE A 95 14.88 9.54 14.43
CA ILE A 95 16.35 9.59 14.53
C ILE A 95 16.86 11.03 14.58
N ALA A 96 16.28 11.95 13.81
CA ALA A 96 16.69 13.35 13.77
C ALA A 96 16.35 14.10 15.07
N ILE A 97 15.24 13.77 15.72
CA ILE A 97 14.79 14.41 16.97
C ILE A 97 15.53 13.84 18.19
N TYR A 98 15.90 12.56 18.17
CA TYR A 98 16.53 11.87 19.29
C TYR A 98 17.73 12.63 19.93
N PRO A 99 18.69 13.18 19.17
CA PRO A 99 19.83 13.93 19.74
C PRO A 99 19.47 15.26 20.41
N SER A 100 18.32 15.85 20.06
CA SER A 100 17.82 17.08 20.66
C SER A 100 17.16 16.81 22.01
N LEU A 101 16.43 15.70 22.09
CA LEU A 101 15.78 15.25 23.31
C LEU A 101 16.79 14.75 24.34
N SER A 102 17.78 13.96 23.93
CA SER A 102 18.83 13.46 24.84
C SER A 102 19.60 14.59 25.50
N ARG A 103 20.02 15.61 24.72
CA ARG A 103 20.71 16.80 25.25
C ARG A 103 19.91 17.52 26.32
N SER A 104 18.60 17.65 26.14
CA SER A 104 17.74 18.34 27.10
C SER A 104 17.65 17.59 28.44
N VAL A 105 17.63 16.25 28.37
CA VAL A 105 17.64 15.38 29.56
C VAL A 105 19.02 15.40 30.24
N ASP A 106 20.11 15.40 29.48
CA ASP A 106 21.47 15.46 30.02
C ASP A 106 21.72 16.78 30.78
N ILE A 107 21.25 17.91 30.25
CA ILE A 107 21.32 19.22 30.92
C ILE A 107 20.48 19.22 32.21
N ALA A 108 19.27 18.66 32.18
CA ALA A 108 18.41 18.58 33.36
C ALA A 108 18.97 17.64 34.45
N ARG A 109 19.75 16.63 34.06
CA ARG A 109 20.41 15.68 34.97
C ARG A 109 21.79 16.12 35.43
N ALA A 110 22.36 17.14 34.80
CA ALA A 110 23.67 17.66 35.18
C ALA A 110 23.64 18.08 36.66
N PRO A 111 24.63 17.67 37.48
CA PRO A 111 24.68 18.04 38.87
C PRO A 111 24.75 19.57 38.98
N LYS A 112 23.87 20.16 39.80
CA LYS A 112 23.91 21.59 40.07
C LYS A 112 25.33 21.95 40.57
N PRO A 113 25.96 23.00 40.01
CA PRO A 113 27.31 23.38 40.41
C PRO A 113 27.34 23.62 41.92
N SER A 114 28.41 23.19 42.58
CA SER A 114 28.60 23.44 44.01
C SER A 114 28.72 24.95 44.23
N LEU A 115 28.34 25.43 45.42
CA LEU A 115 28.42 26.86 45.75
C LEU A 115 29.85 27.39 45.55
N THR A 116 30.88 26.58 45.81
CA THR A 116 32.28 26.96 45.56
C THR A 116 32.58 27.15 44.07
N THR A 117 32.06 26.30 43.18
CA THR A 117 32.24 26.44 41.72
C THR A 117 31.41 27.58 41.14
N ALA A 118 30.21 27.82 41.67
CA ALA A 118 29.38 28.96 41.27
C ALA A 118 30.02 30.30 41.70
N LEU A 119 30.51 30.39 42.94
CA LEU A 119 31.17 31.60 43.44
C LEU A 119 32.50 31.89 42.72
N GLU A 120 33.23 30.86 42.30
CA GLU A 120 34.46 31.01 41.52
C GLU A 120 34.22 31.48 40.08
N ASN A 121 33.10 31.07 39.45
CA ASN A 121 32.75 31.51 38.10
C ASN A 121 32.20 32.95 38.06
N GLU A 122 31.49 33.37 39.12
CA GLU A 122 30.91 34.72 39.20
C GLU A 122 31.93 35.74 39.67
N ASN A 123 32.94 35.32 40.45
CA ASN A 123 34.00 36.19 40.93
C ASN A 123 35.38 35.50 40.84
N PRO A 124 36.05 35.56 39.67
CA PRO A 124 37.31 34.85 39.44
C PRO A 124 38.46 35.33 40.33
N THR A 125 38.29 36.44 41.06
CA THR A 125 39.33 37.01 41.94
C THR A 125 39.22 36.50 43.39
N PHE A 126 38.17 35.76 43.75
CA PHE A 126 37.84 35.46 45.15
C PHE A 126 38.84 34.55 45.86
N ILE A 127 39.46 33.60 45.15
CA ILE A 127 40.39 32.62 45.75
C ILE A 127 41.80 33.19 45.97
N HIS A 128 42.21 34.21 45.22
CA HIS A 128 43.56 34.78 45.36
C HIS A 128 43.78 35.56 46.66
N ARG A 129 42.72 35.96 47.37
CA ARG A 129 42.82 36.74 48.61
C ARG A 129 42.80 35.90 49.89
N SER A 130 42.31 34.66 49.83
CA SER A 130 42.09 33.83 51.02
C SER A 130 43.26 32.89 51.39
N ARG A 131 44.29 32.79 50.54
CA ARG A 131 45.46 31.92 50.77
C ARG A 131 46.69 32.63 51.33
N GLY A 132 46.56 33.93 51.61
CA GLY A 132 47.60 34.78 52.17
C GLY A 132 47.24 35.33 53.54
N GLN A 133 46.98 34.44 54.50
CA GLN A 133 47.14 34.67 55.95
C GLN A 133 47.59 33.36 56.59
#